data_AF-A0A094DD20-F1
#
_entry.id   AF-A0A094DD20-F1
#
_cell.length_a   1.000
_cell.length_b   1.000
_cell.length_c   1.000
_cell.angle_alpha   90.00
_cell.angle_beta   90.00
_cell.angle_gamma   90.00
#
_symmetry.space_group_name_H-M   'P 1'
#
loop_
_entity.id
_entity.type
_entity.pdbx_description
1 polymer ?
#
loop_
_entity_poly.entity_id
_entity_poly.type
_entity_poly.pdbx_seq_one_letter_code
_entity_poly.pdbx_strand_id
1 'polypeptide(L)'
;MSTNNYSKIKVIPNRDYHLSGPKSYVYLLQKWGFQPTLPGPYVHVDKVVRQGLGFGFFRKIIGKNRTDSVLVKKEGPEEATPAGETREVPTEDMQYDSIYLSEVYVGTPPQKLLLNFDTGSADTWVWSTELPANIQKTAGHSVFDPKKSSTLKSQKKSTWRISYGDNSSASGIVGTDNLANRMSDEFVRSTGDGLLGLAWGHINTVRPRQVSTPVANMIAQTNIPKSAELFTAYLGSWRDAEDEDKGESFYTFGYIDEETVKKSGEEIYWTPIDNSQGFWMFESPSATVNGKTVEKRGNTAIADTGTTLALVSDELCRAIYDAIPGSKYDYLNQGYVYPADTTEKQLPTVTLAVGGKQFAIQKEDLGFAGTGNGMVYGGIQSRGTMPFDILGDTFLKGMYAPRLKTSTYTATSAVKMTPPPAPHPTASAWKIIPHFPSRSIPATIAFYTSILGFTLGGTYVHDDHPLAAAGDPTFASLAVGDKAAANIYFFLTVEGKDRDRTMGEGRVMIALKEGEVDVLYEKLKGLEEERTKGSGEMKGEDGREWGIVDEIGDMPWGYRQFTVRDGDGNHLSFFNFLEDGEDGEDEKEVTDL
;
A
#
# COMPACT_ATOMS: atom_id res chain seq x y z
N MET A 1 35.43 -8.65 -12.03
CA MET A 1 34.45 -7.95 -11.19
C MET A 1 34.21 -6.59 -11.82
N SER A 2 33.05 -6.39 -12.47
CA SER A 2 32.64 -5.07 -12.96
C SER A 2 32.32 -4.22 -11.73
N THR A 3 33.12 -3.21 -11.46
CA THR A 3 32.74 -2.14 -10.53
C THR A 3 31.58 -1.40 -11.17
N ASN A 4 30.34 -1.72 -10.80
CA ASN A 4 29.21 -0.88 -11.14
C ASN A 4 29.44 0.48 -10.47
N ASN A 5 29.84 1.49 -11.24
CA ASN A 5 29.89 2.87 -10.78
C ASN A 5 28.45 3.35 -10.62
N TYR A 6 27.88 3.17 -9.44
CA TYR A 6 26.65 3.86 -9.07
C TYR A 6 26.92 5.37 -9.01
N SER A 7 25.95 6.17 -9.45
CA SER A 7 26.08 7.63 -9.50
C SER A 7 24.81 8.31 -9.00
N LYS A 8 24.98 9.51 -8.44
CA LYS A 8 23.87 10.39 -8.05
C LYS A 8 23.15 10.86 -9.30
N ILE A 9 21.83 10.68 -9.36
CA ILE A 9 20.99 11.32 -10.37
C ILE A 9 20.67 12.71 -9.86
N LYS A 10 21.25 13.73 -10.48
CA LYS A 10 21.04 15.12 -10.08
C LYS A 10 19.57 15.51 -10.30
N VAL A 11 18.98 16.07 -9.26
CA VAL A 11 17.69 16.74 -9.30
C VAL A 11 17.94 18.23 -9.54
N ILE A 12 17.19 18.82 -10.46
CA ILE A 12 17.26 20.23 -10.81
C ILE A 12 15.96 20.93 -10.43
N PRO A 13 16.04 22.12 -9.81
CA PRO A 13 14.87 22.96 -9.63
C PRO A 13 14.30 23.39 -10.97
N ASN A 14 12.99 23.30 -11.10
CA ASN A 14 12.26 23.79 -12.25
C ASN A 14 12.20 25.33 -12.21
N ARG A 15 12.90 25.99 -13.14
CA ARG A 15 13.02 27.45 -13.19
C ARG A 15 11.72 28.15 -13.59
N ASP A 16 10.83 27.43 -14.25
CA ASP A 16 9.55 27.95 -14.71
C ASP A 16 8.45 27.75 -13.66
N TYR A 17 8.78 27.13 -12.51
CA TYR A 17 7.84 26.93 -11.40
C TYR A 17 7.52 28.25 -10.68
N HIS A 18 6.30 28.75 -10.88
CA HIS A 18 5.81 29.94 -10.19
C HIS A 18 4.94 29.59 -8.98
N LEU A 19 5.53 29.61 -7.78
CA LEU A 19 4.88 29.21 -6.52
C LEU A 19 3.49 29.86 -6.32
N SER A 20 2.45 29.03 -6.23
CA SER A 20 1.10 29.49 -5.89
C SER A 20 0.39 28.50 -4.97
N GLY A 21 0.35 28.83 -3.68
CA GLY A 21 -0.26 27.99 -2.64
C GLY A 21 -1.66 27.46 -2.96
N PRO A 22 -2.62 28.33 -3.29
CA PRO A 22 -3.97 27.89 -3.66
C PRO A 22 -3.96 26.95 -4.86
N LYS A 23 -3.22 27.28 -5.92
CA LYS A 23 -3.19 26.46 -7.14
C LYS A 23 -2.54 25.10 -6.91
N SER A 24 -1.51 25.03 -6.07
CA SER A 24 -0.92 23.76 -5.64
C SER A 24 -1.90 22.95 -4.81
N TYR A 25 -2.65 23.56 -3.89
CA TYR A 25 -3.66 22.86 -3.10
C TYR A 25 -4.84 22.34 -3.93
N VAL A 26 -5.33 23.14 -4.88
CA VAL A 26 -6.38 22.73 -5.84
C VAL A 26 -5.89 21.59 -6.72
N TYR A 27 -4.63 21.62 -7.17
CA TYR A 27 -4.01 20.46 -7.82
C TYR A 27 -4.03 19.22 -6.94
N LEU A 28 -3.75 19.32 -5.63
CA LEU A 28 -3.78 18.16 -4.73
C LEU A 28 -5.19 17.64 -4.45
N LEU A 29 -6.19 18.52 -4.28
CA LEU A 29 -7.62 18.13 -4.22
C LEU A 29 -8.00 17.26 -5.42
N GLN A 30 -7.38 17.54 -6.54
CA GLN A 30 -7.65 16.89 -7.80
C GLN A 30 -6.79 15.64 -8.03
N LYS A 31 -5.48 15.67 -7.77
CA LYS A 31 -4.57 14.51 -7.82
C LYS A 31 -5.10 13.37 -6.94
N TRP A 32 -5.53 13.70 -5.72
CA TRP A 32 -5.91 12.74 -4.69
C TRP A 32 -7.43 12.56 -4.54
N GLY A 33 -8.24 13.40 -5.19
CA GLY A 33 -9.69 13.25 -5.24
C GLY A 33 -10.38 13.34 -3.87
N PHE A 34 -9.82 14.08 -2.91
CA PHE A 34 -10.37 14.21 -1.57
C PHE A 34 -11.31 15.41 -1.43
N GLN A 35 -12.25 15.31 -0.49
CA GLN A 35 -13.16 16.41 -0.18
C GLN A 35 -12.52 17.34 0.86
N PRO A 36 -12.51 18.66 0.66
CA PRO A 36 -12.11 19.59 1.69
C PRO A 36 -13.08 19.53 2.88
N THR A 37 -12.54 19.54 4.10
CA THR A 37 -13.31 19.63 5.35
C THR A 37 -13.37 21.06 5.89
N LEU A 38 -12.47 21.94 5.40
CA LEU A 38 -12.45 23.36 5.70
C LEU A 38 -13.12 24.16 4.56
N PRO A 39 -13.78 25.29 4.89
CA PRO A 39 -14.58 26.03 3.93
C PRO A 39 -13.72 26.69 2.85
N GLY A 40 -14.15 26.65 1.60
CA GLY A 40 -13.46 27.36 0.53
C GLY A 40 -14.21 27.28 -0.80
N PRO A 41 -13.68 27.95 -1.83
CA PRO A 41 -14.29 28.01 -3.14
C PRO A 41 -14.23 26.67 -3.91
N TYR A 42 -13.26 25.80 -3.66
CA TYR A 42 -13.08 24.55 -4.40
C TYR A 42 -13.67 23.36 -3.65
N VAL A 43 -14.55 22.58 -4.30
CA VAL A 43 -15.18 21.37 -3.72
C VAL A 43 -15.43 20.32 -4.80
N HIS A 44 -15.46 19.04 -4.44
CA HIS A 44 -15.87 17.98 -5.37
C HIS A 44 -17.39 17.79 -5.31
N VAL A 45 -18.05 17.73 -6.46
CA VAL A 45 -19.49 17.50 -6.58
C VAL A 45 -19.79 16.32 -7.50
N ASP A 46 -20.84 15.57 -7.17
CA ASP A 46 -21.34 14.47 -7.99
C ASP A 46 -22.03 15.01 -9.26
N LYS A 47 -21.43 14.81 -10.44
CA LYS A 47 -22.04 15.08 -11.74
C LYS A 47 -22.55 13.79 -12.37
N VAL A 48 -23.84 13.77 -12.76
CA VAL A 48 -24.41 12.65 -13.51
C VAL A 48 -24.06 12.79 -15.00
N VAL A 49 -23.20 11.91 -15.50
CA VAL A 49 -22.82 11.81 -16.91
C VAL A 49 -23.72 10.77 -17.60
N ARG A 50 -24.51 11.22 -18.58
CA ARG A 50 -25.26 10.33 -19.48
C ARG A 50 -24.38 9.91 -20.65
N GLN A 51 -23.94 8.65 -20.68
CA GLN A 51 -23.34 8.07 -21.88
C GLN A 51 -24.43 7.79 -22.93
N GLY A 52 -24.40 8.54 -24.03
CA GLY A 52 -25.07 8.14 -25.27
C GLY A 52 -24.09 7.36 -26.15
N LEU A 53 -24.17 6.03 -26.17
CA LEU A 53 -23.56 5.23 -27.24
C LEU A 53 -24.61 4.98 -28.33
N GLY A 54 -24.35 5.45 -29.55
CA GLY A 54 -25.14 5.05 -30.73
C GLY A 54 -24.88 5.89 -31.97
N PHE A 55 -24.20 5.32 -32.96
CA PHE A 55 -24.34 5.69 -34.37
C PHE A 55 -25.62 5.04 -34.91
N GLY A 56 -26.55 5.84 -35.47
CA GLY A 56 -27.69 5.37 -36.26
C GLY A 56 -28.93 4.87 -35.49
N PHE A 57 -30.11 5.33 -35.94
CA PHE A 57 -31.53 4.93 -35.73
C PHE A 57 -32.08 4.23 -34.46
N PHE A 58 -31.30 3.74 -33.48
CA PHE A 58 -31.78 3.04 -32.27
C PHE A 58 -31.59 3.87 -30.99
N ARG A 59 -32.23 5.05 -30.90
CA ARG A 59 -32.02 6.04 -29.82
C ARG A 59 -32.74 5.74 -28.49
N LYS A 60 -33.29 4.55 -28.27
CA LYS A 60 -33.93 4.19 -27.00
C LYS A 60 -33.63 2.73 -26.69
N ILE A 61 -32.83 2.48 -25.66
CA ILE A 61 -32.95 1.41 -24.64
C ILE A 61 -31.57 1.28 -23.93
N ILE A 62 -31.57 1.59 -22.62
CA ILE A 62 -30.49 1.45 -21.62
C ILE A 62 -29.35 2.49 -21.69
N GLY A 63 -29.58 3.69 -21.15
CA GLY A 63 -28.50 4.56 -20.67
C GLY A 63 -28.16 4.21 -19.23
N LYS A 64 -26.95 3.69 -18.95
CA LYS A 64 -26.42 3.65 -17.59
C LYS A 64 -25.99 5.06 -17.23
N ASN A 65 -26.60 5.65 -16.20
CA ASN A 65 -26.11 6.88 -15.61
C ASN A 65 -24.81 6.54 -14.86
N ARG A 66 -23.72 7.23 -15.19
CA ARG A 66 -22.49 7.19 -14.41
C ARG A 66 -22.42 8.49 -13.61
N THR A 67 -22.19 8.40 -12.31
CA THR A 67 -21.91 9.57 -11.48
C THR A 67 -20.40 9.72 -11.41
N ASP A 68 -19.88 10.86 -11.85
CA ASP A 68 -18.47 11.22 -11.75
C ASP A 68 -18.32 12.34 -10.72
N SER A 69 -17.40 12.20 -9.77
CA SER A 69 -17.00 13.29 -8.88
C SER A 69 -16.14 14.27 -9.67
N VAL A 70 -16.49 15.56 -9.66
CA VAL A 70 -15.77 16.61 -10.39
C VAL A 70 -15.48 17.77 -9.44
N LEU A 71 -14.24 18.24 -9.42
CA LEU A 71 -13.86 19.44 -8.70
C LEU A 71 -14.44 20.67 -9.40
N VAL A 72 -15.11 21.51 -8.62
CA VAL A 72 -15.75 22.74 -9.08
C VAL A 72 -15.36 23.91 -8.18
N LYS A 73 -15.46 25.11 -8.75
CA LYS A 73 -15.32 26.38 -8.03
C LYS A 73 -16.71 26.97 -7.77
N LYS A 74 -16.99 27.34 -6.52
CA LYS A 74 -18.17 28.08 -6.08
C LYS A 74 -17.95 29.59 -6.30
N GLU A 75 -18.98 30.30 -6.75
CA GLU A 75 -18.98 31.77 -6.76
C GLU A 75 -19.63 32.33 -5.48
N GLY A 76 -18.90 33.17 -4.74
CA GLY A 76 -19.42 33.97 -3.61
C GLY A 76 -19.36 33.30 -2.21
N PRO A 77 -19.50 34.10 -1.12
CA PRO A 77 -19.52 33.59 0.26
C PRO A 77 -20.80 32.79 0.54
N GLU A 78 -20.70 31.78 1.42
CA GLU A 78 -21.71 30.73 1.67
C GLU A 78 -23.14 31.22 1.96
N GLU A 79 -23.31 32.46 2.42
CA GLU A 79 -24.61 33.01 2.83
C GLU A 79 -25.45 33.63 1.69
N ALA A 80 -24.94 33.67 0.44
CA ALA A 80 -25.55 34.50 -0.61
C ALA A 80 -26.23 33.78 -1.80
N THR A 81 -26.30 32.45 -1.87
CA THR A 81 -26.94 31.79 -3.04
C THR A 81 -27.72 30.51 -2.71
N PRO A 82 -29.05 30.49 -2.90
CA PRO A 82 -29.77 29.25 -3.16
C PRO A 82 -29.31 28.73 -4.53
N ALA A 83 -28.62 27.58 -4.55
CA ALA A 83 -28.03 27.00 -5.76
C ALA A 83 -27.03 27.93 -6.49
N GLY A 84 -25.91 28.26 -5.84
CA GLY A 84 -24.81 28.97 -6.51
C GLY A 84 -24.31 28.17 -7.72
N GLU A 85 -24.24 28.83 -8.88
CA GLU A 85 -23.72 28.27 -10.12
C GLU A 85 -22.30 27.74 -9.87
N THR A 86 -22.12 26.43 -9.86
CA THR A 86 -20.79 25.82 -9.80
C THR A 86 -20.20 25.77 -11.19
N ARG A 87 -18.97 26.27 -11.35
CA ARG A 87 -18.21 26.17 -12.60
C ARG A 87 -17.10 25.14 -12.46
N GLU A 88 -16.75 24.50 -13.57
CA GLU A 88 -15.55 23.65 -13.59
C GLU A 88 -14.34 24.50 -13.23
N VAL A 89 -13.41 23.92 -12.47
CA VAL A 89 -12.18 24.63 -12.09
C VAL A 89 -11.40 24.92 -13.37
N PRO A 90 -11.11 26.19 -13.68
CA PRO A 90 -10.34 26.50 -14.87
C PRO A 90 -8.88 26.10 -14.66
N THR A 91 -8.20 25.65 -15.72
CA THR A 91 -6.82 25.13 -15.65
C THR A 91 -5.83 26.14 -15.05
N GLU A 92 -6.07 27.44 -15.23
CA GLU A 92 -5.26 28.51 -14.63
C GLU A 92 -5.35 28.60 -13.10
N ASP A 93 -6.37 28.00 -12.47
CA ASP A 93 -6.51 27.91 -11.01
C ASP A 93 -5.75 26.71 -10.42
N MET A 94 -4.98 25.99 -11.24
CA MET A 94 -4.22 24.80 -10.87
C MET A 94 -2.76 24.91 -11.27
N GLN A 95 -1.87 24.38 -10.44
CA GLN A 95 -0.43 24.35 -10.69
C GLN A 95 0.03 22.91 -10.88
N TYR A 96 0.29 22.55 -12.13
CA TYR A 96 0.72 21.21 -12.56
C TYR A 96 2.23 21.05 -12.66
N ASP A 97 2.96 22.16 -12.54
CA ASP A 97 4.41 22.14 -12.60
C ASP A 97 4.98 21.28 -11.48
N SER A 98 6.15 20.71 -11.71
CA SER A 98 6.91 19.99 -10.69
C SER A 98 8.03 20.90 -10.19
N ILE A 99 8.28 20.94 -8.89
CA ILE A 99 9.38 21.74 -8.33
C ILE A 99 10.72 21.15 -8.71
N TYR A 100 10.77 19.82 -8.79
CA TYR A 100 11.97 19.03 -9.01
C TYR A 100 11.85 18.21 -10.30
N LEU A 101 12.91 18.23 -11.10
CA LEU A 101 13.05 17.43 -12.31
C LEU A 101 14.38 16.69 -12.32
N SER A 102 14.46 15.56 -13.00
CA SER A 102 15.68 14.77 -13.15
C SER A 102 15.95 14.46 -14.61
N GLU A 103 17.21 14.51 -15.03
CA GLU A 103 17.59 14.09 -16.37
C GLU A 103 17.48 12.57 -16.53
N VAL A 104 16.68 12.14 -17.50
CA VAL A 104 16.51 10.72 -17.88
C VAL A 104 16.82 10.56 -19.36
N TYR A 105 17.49 9.46 -19.68
CA TYR A 105 17.94 9.15 -21.03
C TYR A 105 17.21 7.91 -21.54
N VAL A 106 16.44 8.07 -22.62
CA VAL A 106 15.61 7.00 -23.18
C VAL A 106 16.07 6.64 -24.59
N GLY A 107 16.13 5.34 -24.89
CA GLY A 107 16.41 4.82 -26.22
C GLY A 107 17.89 4.77 -26.63
N THR A 108 18.15 4.40 -27.88
CA THR A 108 19.51 4.27 -28.44
C THR A 108 19.57 4.81 -29.88
N PRO A 109 20.36 5.87 -30.16
CA PRO A 109 21.14 6.65 -29.20
C PRO A 109 20.28 7.32 -28.11
N PRO A 110 20.86 7.62 -26.93
CA PRO A 110 20.13 8.22 -25.81
C PRO A 110 19.47 9.56 -26.19
N GLN A 111 18.19 9.70 -25.86
CA GLN A 111 17.43 10.94 -25.97
C GLN A 111 17.15 11.47 -24.56
N LYS A 112 17.56 12.71 -24.30
CA LYS A 112 17.46 13.34 -22.98
C LYS A 112 16.06 13.91 -22.74
N LEU A 113 15.51 13.68 -21.56
CA LEU A 113 14.21 14.14 -21.09
C LEU A 113 14.34 14.61 -19.63
N LEU A 114 13.51 15.55 -19.20
CA LEU A 114 13.39 16.00 -17.82
C LEU A 114 12.13 15.44 -17.18
N LEU A 115 12.25 14.46 -16.28
CA LEU A 115 11.11 13.80 -15.66
C LEU A 115 10.97 14.18 -14.18
N ASN A 116 9.73 14.31 -13.71
CA ASN A 116 9.43 14.37 -12.29
C ASN A 116 9.47 12.94 -11.70
N PHE A 117 10.22 12.72 -10.62
CA PHE A 117 10.28 11.43 -9.94
C PHE A 117 9.23 11.40 -8.83
N ASP A 118 8.26 10.51 -8.94
CA ASP A 118 7.04 10.56 -8.14
C ASP A 118 6.85 9.25 -7.35
N THR A 119 7.10 9.30 -6.05
CA THR A 119 6.85 8.16 -5.15
C THR A 119 5.36 7.95 -4.84
N GLY A 120 4.48 8.85 -5.26
CA GLY A 120 3.02 8.74 -5.17
C GLY A 120 2.35 8.06 -6.38
N SER A 121 3.09 7.65 -7.42
CA SER A 121 2.53 6.90 -8.56
C SER A 121 3.50 5.88 -9.16
N ALA A 122 2.98 4.94 -9.97
CA ALA A 122 3.74 3.80 -10.50
C ALA A 122 3.83 3.76 -12.04
N ASP A 123 3.41 4.82 -12.72
CA ASP A 123 3.51 4.93 -14.17
C ASP A 123 4.66 5.86 -14.52
N THR A 124 5.67 5.34 -15.20
CA THR A 124 6.59 6.18 -15.96
C THR A 124 5.93 6.54 -17.28
N TRP A 125 6.00 7.77 -17.73
CA TRP A 125 5.55 8.19 -19.06
C TRP A 125 6.32 9.40 -19.54
N VAL A 126 6.49 9.51 -20.86
CA VAL A 126 7.24 10.60 -21.49
C VAL A 126 6.48 11.24 -22.65
N TRP A 127 6.73 12.53 -22.89
CA TRP A 127 6.31 13.23 -24.10
C TRP A 127 6.93 12.57 -25.32
N SER A 128 6.15 12.38 -26.39
CA SER A 128 6.57 11.64 -27.58
C SER A 128 6.09 12.30 -28.88
N THR A 129 6.78 12.03 -29.99
CA THR A 129 6.37 12.51 -31.33
C THR A 129 5.04 11.89 -31.81
N GLU A 130 4.50 10.94 -31.06
CA GLU A 130 3.14 10.40 -31.22
C GLU A 130 2.04 11.38 -30.74
N LEU A 131 2.39 12.43 -29.98
CA LEU A 131 1.47 13.50 -29.60
C LEU A 131 1.05 14.35 -30.82
N PRO A 132 -0.10 15.04 -30.78
CA PRO A 132 -0.46 16.03 -31.80
C PRO A 132 0.62 17.12 -31.97
N ALA A 133 0.94 17.48 -33.21
CA ALA A 133 2.04 18.41 -33.53
C ALA A 133 1.88 19.82 -32.93
N ASN A 134 0.65 20.25 -32.65
CA ASN A 134 0.39 21.51 -31.93
C ASN A 134 0.79 21.41 -30.45
N ILE A 135 0.60 20.24 -29.83
CA ILE A 135 1.02 19.96 -28.44
C ILE A 135 2.54 19.86 -28.35
N GLN A 136 3.18 19.15 -29.28
CA GLN A 136 4.65 19.04 -29.32
C GLN A 136 5.39 20.38 -29.41
N LYS A 137 4.75 21.42 -29.98
CA LYS A 137 5.35 22.76 -30.14
C LYS A 137 5.13 23.67 -28.94
N THR A 138 4.48 23.17 -27.89
CA THR A 138 4.19 23.92 -26.67
C THR A 138 5.41 23.87 -25.74
N ALA A 139 5.67 24.97 -25.03
CA ALA A 139 6.53 25.05 -23.84
C ALA A 139 7.93 24.37 -23.88
N GLY A 140 8.65 24.41 -25.00
CA GLY A 140 10.10 24.11 -25.00
C GLY A 140 10.50 22.68 -24.57
N HIS A 141 9.54 21.76 -24.53
CA HIS A 141 9.73 20.38 -24.06
C HIS A 141 10.68 19.57 -24.95
N SER A 142 11.41 18.65 -24.32
CA SER A 142 12.08 17.59 -25.03
C SER A 142 11.07 16.49 -25.33
N VAL A 143 10.96 16.12 -26.60
CA VAL A 143 9.99 15.13 -27.07
C VAL A 143 10.74 13.89 -27.53
N PHE A 144 10.42 12.74 -26.94
CA PHE A 144 11.01 11.46 -27.33
C PHE A 144 10.56 11.06 -28.74
N ASP A 145 11.51 10.79 -29.62
CA ASP A 145 11.22 10.26 -30.96
C ASP A 145 11.46 8.74 -30.99
N PRO A 146 10.40 7.91 -30.91
CA PRO A 146 10.53 6.46 -30.97
C PRO A 146 11.22 5.97 -32.25
N LYS A 147 11.15 6.71 -33.36
CA LYS A 147 11.76 6.32 -34.64
C LYS A 147 13.27 6.49 -34.66
N LYS A 148 13.81 7.32 -33.76
CA LYS A 148 15.26 7.53 -33.60
C LYS A 148 15.90 6.55 -32.63
N SER A 149 15.12 5.69 -31.97
CA SER A 149 15.63 4.68 -31.05
C SER A 149 15.68 3.29 -31.70
N SER A 150 16.86 2.69 -31.80
CA SER A 150 17.05 1.32 -32.28
C SER A 150 16.67 0.24 -31.26
N THR A 151 16.55 0.60 -29.98
CA THR A 151 16.26 -0.33 -28.87
C THR A 151 14.79 -0.33 -28.43
N LEU A 152 13.99 0.62 -28.91
CA LEU A 152 12.57 0.67 -28.58
C LEU A 152 11.82 -0.50 -29.22
N LYS A 153 11.20 -1.35 -28.39
CA LYS A 153 10.30 -2.40 -28.85
C LYS A 153 8.87 -2.05 -28.51
N SER A 154 8.08 -1.65 -29.50
CA SER A 154 6.66 -1.33 -29.32
C SER A 154 5.85 -2.58 -28.94
N GLN A 155 5.09 -2.50 -27.84
CA GLN A 155 4.10 -3.48 -27.45
C GLN A 155 2.74 -3.11 -28.07
N LYS A 156 2.56 -3.46 -29.35
CA LYS A 156 1.40 -3.04 -30.17
C LYS A 156 -0.01 -3.39 -29.62
N LYS A 157 -0.12 -4.20 -28.56
CA LYS A 157 -1.39 -4.60 -27.91
C LYS A 157 -1.57 -4.05 -26.49
N SER A 158 -0.61 -3.26 -26.00
CA SER A 158 -0.62 -2.69 -24.66
C SER A 158 -0.84 -1.18 -24.76
N THR A 159 -1.75 -0.68 -23.93
CA THR A 159 -2.05 0.74 -23.81
C THR A 159 -2.03 1.13 -22.35
N TRP A 160 -1.63 2.35 -22.08
CA TRP A 160 -1.72 2.90 -20.73
C TRP A 160 -2.63 4.12 -20.76
N ARG A 161 -3.35 4.32 -19.66
CA ARG A 161 -4.17 5.50 -19.44
C ARG A 161 -4.12 5.78 -17.96
N ILE A 162 -3.33 6.78 -17.60
CA ILE A 162 -3.43 7.36 -16.27
C ILE A 162 -4.56 8.37 -16.29
N SER A 163 -5.39 8.35 -15.25
CA SER A 163 -6.39 9.37 -15.03
C SER A 163 -6.32 9.73 -13.56
N TYR A 164 -6.02 10.99 -13.31
CA TYR A 164 -6.03 11.54 -11.97
C TYR A 164 -7.45 12.04 -11.66
N GLY A 165 -7.77 12.37 -10.40
CA GLY A 165 -9.11 12.83 -10.00
C GLY A 165 -9.61 14.06 -10.79
N ASP A 166 -8.68 14.81 -11.41
CA ASP A 166 -8.67 15.33 -12.79
C ASP A 166 -9.91 15.29 -13.64
N ASN A 167 -10.10 14.09 -14.18
CA ASN A 167 -10.22 13.89 -15.62
C ASN A 167 -8.99 14.27 -16.46
N SER A 168 -7.93 14.88 -15.89
CA SER A 168 -6.63 14.94 -16.54
C SER A 168 -6.18 13.52 -16.82
N SER A 169 -5.61 13.33 -18.00
CA SER A 169 -5.19 12.01 -18.41
C SER A 169 -4.06 12.11 -19.40
N ALA A 170 -3.09 11.23 -19.22
CA ALA A 170 -2.15 10.89 -20.25
C ALA A 170 -2.45 9.44 -20.66
N SER A 171 -2.41 9.19 -21.96
CA SER A 171 -2.57 7.85 -22.49
C SER A 171 -1.68 7.65 -23.69
N GLY A 172 -1.40 6.40 -23.99
CA GLY A 172 -0.31 6.13 -24.89
C GLY A 172 -0.10 4.68 -25.25
N ILE A 173 0.95 4.49 -26.06
CA ILE A 173 1.42 3.17 -26.48
C ILE A 173 2.54 2.77 -25.53
N VAL A 174 2.58 1.49 -25.20
CA VAL A 174 3.63 0.91 -24.38
C VAL A 174 4.72 0.36 -25.28
N GLY A 175 5.98 0.64 -24.98
CA GLY A 175 7.16 0.02 -25.54
C GLY A 175 7.98 -0.68 -24.45
N THR A 176 9.30 -0.77 -24.62
CA THR A 176 10.21 -0.95 -23.49
C THR A 176 10.18 0.23 -22.51
N ASP A 177 9.50 1.31 -22.90
CA ASP A 177 9.17 2.50 -22.12
C ASP A 177 7.73 2.93 -22.47
N ASN A 178 7.03 3.70 -21.63
CA ASN A 178 5.67 4.15 -21.89
C ASN A 178 5.68 5.51 -22.61
N LEU A 179 5.04 5.58 -23.78
CA LEU A 179 5.05 6.77 -24.62
C LEU A 179 3.67 7.43 -24.62
N ALA A 180 3.57 8.70 -24.26
CA ALA A 180 2.30 9.45 -24.36
C ALA A 180 1.95 9.72 -25.83
N ASN A 181 0.71 9.44 -26.24
CA ASN A 181 0.17 9.81 -27.55
C ASN A 181 -1.08 10.71 -27.46
N ARG A 182 -1.64 10.86 -26.25
CA ARG A 182 -2.67 11.84 -25.90
C ARG A 182 -2.39 12.38 -24.50
N MET A 183 -2.56 13.67 -24.33
CA MET A 183 -2.47 14.36 -23.05
C MET A 183 -3.62 15.35 -22.95
N SER A 184 -4.11 15.53 -21.73
CA SER A 184 -5.06 16.58 -21.41
C SER A 184 -4.34 17.94 -21.32
N ASP A 185 -5.08 19.04 -21.44
CA ASP A 185 -4.53 20.40 -21.50
C ASP A 185 -3.73 20.77 -20.24
N GLU A 186 -4.00 20.11 -19.12
CA GLU A 186 -3.28 20.20 -17.85
C GLU A 186 -1.82 19.75 -17.98
N PHE A 187 -1.57 18.58 -18.58
CA PHE A 187 -0.21 18.05 -18.78
C PHE A 187 0.57 18.83 -19.85
N VAL A 188 -0.12 19.37 -20.85
CA VAL A 188 0.50 20.21 -21.89
C VAL A 188 1.08 21.51 -21.32
N ARG A 189 0.59 21.96 -20.16
CA ARG A 189 1.06 23.17 -19.47
C ARG A 189 2.12 22.91 -18.41
N SER A 190 2.27 21.67 -17.95
CA SER A 190 3.34 21.30 -17.01
C SER A 190 4.70 21.37 -17.69
N THR A 191 5.75 21.78 -16.99
CA THR A 191 7.10 22.03 -17.54
C THR A 191 7.99 20.78 -17.64
N GLY A 192 7.59 19.65 -17.07
CA GLY A 192 8.31 18.38 -17.19
C GLY A 192 8.01 17.65 -18.52
N ASP A 193 9.00 16.95 -19.05
CA ASP A 193 8.85 16.09 -20.24
C ASP A 193 8.15 14.75 -19.93
N GLY A 194 7.68 14.60 -18.69
CA GLY A 194 6.96 13.43 -18.22
C GLY A 194 7.19 13.14 -16.73
N LEU A 195 6.85 11.93 -16.33
CA LEU A 195 6.90 11.47 -14.95
C LEU A 195 7.55 10.09 -14.88
N LEU A 196 8.25 9.81 -13.78
CA LEU A 196 8.86 8.53 -13.48
C LEU A 196 8.28 8.03 -12.15
N GLY A 197 7.37 7.06 -12.23
CA GLY A 197 6.71 6.49 -11.06
C GLY A 197 7.65 5.61 -10.23
N LEU A 198 7.73 5.91 -8.94
CA LEU A 198 8.55 5.23 -7.94
C LEU A 198 7.72 4.54 -6.84
N ALA A 199 6.39 4.56 -6.95
CA ALA A 199 5.50 3.78 -6.09
C ALA A 199 5.52 2.29 -6.45
N TRP A 200 4.71 1.47 -5.78
CA TRP A 200 4.71 0.02 -5.98
C TRP A 200 3.98 -0.37 -7.28
N GLY A 201 4.55 -1.30 -8.04
CA GLY A 201 4.09 -1.60 -9.42
C GLY A 201 2.65 -2.12 -9.56
N HIS A 202 2.01 -2.61 -8.50
CA HIS A 202 0.63 -3.12 -8.59
C HIS A 202 -0.43 -2.02 -8.71
N ILE A 203 -0.07 -0.74 -8.53
CA ILE A 203 -0.94 0.40 -8.89
C ILE A 203 -0.65 0.96 -10.29
N ASN A 204 0.21 0.31 -11.08
CA ASN A 204 0.47 0.71 -12.46
C ASN A 204 -0.79 0.62 -13.34
N THR A 205 -0.99 1.61 -14.20
CA THR A 205 -2.22 1.76 -15.00
C THR A 205 -2.21 1.05 -16.36
N VAL A 206 -1.10 0.42 -16.76
CA VAL A 206 -1.01 -0.26 -18.06
C VAL A 206 -2.02 -1.41 -18.16
N ARG A 207 -2.66 -1.52 -19.32
CA ARG A 207 -3.63 -2.57 -19.67
C ARG A 207 -3.29 -3.19 -21.03
N PRO A 208 -3.62 -4.47 -21.27
CA PRO A 208 -4.35 -5.38 -20.38
C PRO A 208 -3.50 -6.00 -19.27
N ARG A 209 -2.16 -5.86 -19.33
CA ARG A 209 -1.23 -6.34 -18.32
C ARG A 209 -0.47 -5.16 -17.75
N GLN A 210 -0.37 -5.11 -16.42
CA GLN A 210 0.47 -4.14 -15.73
C GLN A 210 1.93 -4.35 -16.11
N VAL A 211 2.72 -3.28 -16.07
CA VAL A 211 4.17 -3.32 -16.30
C VAL A 211 4.91 -2.97 -15.01
N SER A 212 6.13 -3.47 -14.89
CA SER A 212 7.03 -3.16 -13.78
C SER A 212 7.49 -1.70 -13.82
N THR A 213 7.64 -1.08 -12.64
CA THR A 213 8.27 0.24 -12.49
C THR A 213 9.76 0.19 -12.84
N PRO A 214 10.42 1.34 -13.07
CA PRO A 214 11.85 1.38 -13.34
C PRO A 214 12.69 0.71 -12.25
N VAL A 215 12.37 0.92 -10.97
CA VAL A 215 13.09 0.29 -9.85
C VAL A 215 12.93 -1.22 -9.86
N ALA A 216 11.71 -1.72 -10.04
CA ALA A 216 11.45 -3.15 -10.13
C ALA A 216 12.21 -3.80 -11.31
N ASN A 217 12.30 -3.10 -12.44
CA ASN A 217 13.11 -3.54 -13.58
C ASN A 217 14.61 -3.53 -13.26
N MET A 218 15.14 -2.48 -12.62
CA MET A 218 16.56 -2.40 -12.24
C MET A 218 16.96 -3.52 -11.27
N ILE A 219 16.07 -3.89 -10.34
CA ILE A 219 16.28 -5.03 -9.43
C ILE A 219 16.26 -6.35 -10.23
N ALA A 220 15.22 -6.59 -11.03
CA ALA A 220 15.07 -7.82 -11.81
C ALA A 220 16.19 -8.03 -12.85
N GLN A 221 16.74 -6.94 -13.40
CA GLN A 221 17.85 -6.93 -14.35
C GLN A 221 19.22 -6.91 -13.67
N THR A 222 19.29 -6.99 -12.33
CA THR A 222 20.52 -6.96 -11.54
C THR A 222 21.38 -5.69 -11.71
N ASN A 223 20.76 -4.59 -12.16
CA ASN A 223 21.42 -3.27 -12.19
C ASN A 223 21.59 -2.72 -10.78
N ILE A 224 20.67 -3.09 -9.89
CA ILE A 224 20.73 -2.86 -8.45
C ILE A 224 21.14 -4.19 -7.78
N PRO A 225 22.08 -4.19 -6.82
CA PRO A 225 22.50 -5.43 -6.17
C PRO A 225 21.43 -5.88 -5.17
N LYS A 226 21.26 -7.20 -5.03
CA LYS A 226 20.28 -7.78 -4.09
C LYS A 226 20.45 -7.33 -2.63
N SER A 227 21.69 -7.00 -2.24
CA SER A 227 22.00 -6.49 -0.90
C SER A 227 21.55 -5.04 -0.66
N ALA A 228 21.22 -4.31 -1.72
CA ALA A 228 20.81 -2.91 -1.66
C ALA A 228 19.70 -2.64 -2.68
N GLU A 229 18.60 -3.40 -2.61
CA GLU A 229 17.41 -3.23 -3.45
C GLU A 229 16.64 -1.92 -3.18
N LEU A 230 17.31 -0.80 -2.95
CA LEU A 230 16.74 0.47 -2.50
C LEU A 230 16.99 1.62 -3.47
N PHE A 231 16.28 2.72 -3.25
CA PHE A 231 16.64 4.04 -3.77
C PHE A 231 16.57 5.06 -2.63
N THR A 232 17.25 6.19 -2.79
CA THR A 232 17.15 7.30 -1.83
C THR A 232 16.80 8.60 -2.55
N ALA A 233 16.17 9.52 -1.82
CA ALA A 233 15.86 10.87 -2.28
C ALA A 233 16.49 11.86 -1.29
N TYR A 234 17.31 12.77 -1.81
CA TYR A 234 17.84 13.94 -1.11
C TYR A 234 17.27 15.17 -1.82
N LEU A 235 16.36 15.88 -1.16
CA LEU A 235 15.72 17.07 -1.71
C LEU A 235 16.24 18.28 -0.93
N GLY A 236 17.36 18.86 -1.38
CA GLY A 236 17.83 20.11 -0.81
C GLY A 236 16.81 21.24 -0.99
N SER A 237 16.84 22.21 -0.07
CA SER A 237 16.10 23.45 -0.28
C SER A 237 16.91 24.37 -1.18
N TRP A 238 16.29 24.90 -2.23
CA TRP A 238 16.91 25.91 -3.10
C TRP A 238 17.22 27.22 -2.34
N ARG A 239 16.64 27.40 -1.14
CA ARG A 239 16.92 28.51 -0.24
C ARG A 239 18.28 28.37 0.45
N ASP A 240 18.92 27.22 0.32
CA ASP A 240 20.20 26.84 0.93
C ASP A 240 21.36 26.99 -0.07
N ALA A 241 21.23 27.88 -1.06
CA ALA A 241 22.28 28.09 -2.08
C ALA A 241 23.64 28.49 -1.50
N GLU A 242 23.65 29.01 -0.27
CA GLU A 242 24.84 29.42 0.48
C GLU A 242 25.31 28.37 1.51
N ASP A 243 24.61 27.24 1.65
CA ASP A 243 25.01 26.14 2.54
C ASP A 243 26.11 25.26 1.92
N GLU A 244 26.70 24.37 2.71
CA GLU A 244 27.85 23.54 2.30
C GLU A 244 27.53 22.64 1.10
N ASP A 245 26.29 22.15 1.02
CA ASP A 245 25.77 21.36 -0.10
C ASP A 245 25.21 22.23 -1.24
N LYS A 246 25.14 23.56 -1.07
CA LYS A 246 24.66 24.54 -2.05
C LYS A 246 23.26 24.23 -2.60
N GLY A 247 22.40 23.62 -1.78
CA GLY A 247 21.06 23.19 -2.18
C GLY A 247 21.09 22.05 -3.21
N GLU A 248 22.13 21.22 -3.22
CA GLU A 248 22.18 20.02 -4.06
C GLU A 248 20.97 19.11 -3.80
N SER A 249 20.44 18.50 -4.85
CA SER A 249 19.35 17.54 -4.75
C SER A 249 19.68 16.36 -5.64
N PHE A 250 19.44 15.14 -5.17
CA PHE A 250 19.75 13.94 -5.93
C PHE A 250 18.91 12.74 -5.52
N TYR A 251 18.77 11.79 -6.45
CA TYR A 251 18.36 10.43 -6.16
C TYR A 251 19.54 9.46 -6.27
N THR A 252 19.54 8.39 -5.48
CA THR A 252 20.45 7.25 -5.68
C THR A 252 19.63 5.98 -5.88
N PHE A 253 20.16 5.04 -6.65
CA PHE A 253 19.56 3.73 -6.88
C PHE A 253 20.61 2.66 -6.63
N GLY A 254 20.31 1.72 -5.74
CA GLY A 254 21.20 0.61 -5.40
C GLY A 254 22.27 0.88 -4.34
N TYR A 255 22.25 2.05 -3.69
CA TYR A 255 23.16 2.39 -2.59
C TYR A 255 22.65 3.59 -1.78
N ILE A 256 23.15 3.73 -0.56
CA ILE A 256 22.97 4.92 0.30
C ILE A 256 24.23 5.77 0.20
N ASP A 257 24.08 7.09 0.06
CA ASP A 257 25.23 8.01 0.05
C ASP A 257 25.78 8.22 1.47
N GLU A 258 26.73 7.38 1.86
CA GLU A 258 27.38 7.37 3.18
C GLU A 258 27.97 8.72 3.61
N GLU A 259 28.46 9.52 2.66
CA GLU A 259 28.99 10.85 2.95
C GLU A 259 27.88 11.79 3.43
N THR A 260 26.74 11.80 2.74
CA THR A 260 25.59 12.60 3.13
C THR A 260 25.03 12.14 4.48
N VAL A 261 24.99 10.83 4.76
CA VAL A 261 24.58 10.32 6.07
C VAL A 261 25.52 10.84 7.17
N LYS A 262 26.84 10.71 6.97
CA LYS A 262 27.84 11.14 7.95
C LYS A 262 27.78 12.63 8.21
N LYS A 263 27.60 13.44 7.16
CA LYS A 263 27.44 14.88 7.29
C LYS A 263 26.22 15.23 8.14
N SER A 264 25.14 14.43 8.09
CA SER A 264 23.93 14.69 8.88
C SER A 264 24.16 14.62 10.40
N GLY A 265 25.20 13.89 10.83
CA GLY A 265 25.49 13.64 12.24
C GLY A 265 24.52 12.67 12.92
N GLU A 266 23.63 12.03 12.16
CA GLU A 266 22.55 11.17 12.64
C GLU A 266 22.62 9.79 11.99
N GLU A 267 22.08 8.79 12.69
CA GLU A 267 21.92 7.43 12.15
C GLU A 267 20.60 7.28 11.38
N ILE A 268 20.61 6.42 10.36
CA ILE A 268 19.42 6.09 9.58
C ILE A 268 18.39 5.41 10.47
N TYR A 269 17.22 6.02 10.56
CA TYR A 269 16.05 5.39 11.17
C TYR A 269 15.18 4.72 10.09
N TRP A 270 14.80 3.48 10.35
CA TRP A 270 13.94 2.69 9.47
C TRP A 270 12.56 2.51 10.10
N THR A 271 11.52 2.54 9.28
CA THR A 271 10.15 2.23 9.69
C THR A 271 9.54 1.17 8.76
N PRO A 272 8.67 0.28 9.26
CA PRO A 272 7.90 -0.63 8.41
C PRO A 272 7.04 0.13 7.41
N ILE A 273 6.99 -0.38 6.18
CA ILE A 273 6.15 0.16 5.10
C ILE A 273 4.94 -0.76 4.90
N ASP A 274 3.74 -0.18 4.93
CA ASP A 274 2.52 -0.78 4.39
C ASP A 274 2.40 -0.37 2.92
N ASN A 275 2.55 -1.33 2.01
CA ASN A 275 2.42 -1.10 0.58
C ASN A 275 1.09 -1.62 0.01
N SER A 276 0.12 -2.00 0.84
CA SER A 276 -1.15 -2.61 0.40
C SER A 276 -1.97 -1.73 -0.54
N GLN A 277 -1.83 -0.40 -0.42
CA GLN A 277 -2.46 0.60 -1.30
C GLN A 277 -1.56 1.08 -2.44
N GLY A 278 -0.36 0.49 -2.57
CA GLY A 278 0.60 0.86 -3.62
C GLY A 278 1.53 2.01 -3.30
N PHE A 279 1.43 2.60 -2.10
CA PHE A 279 2.22 3.76 -1.68
C PHE A 279 3.34 3.39 -0.69
N TRP A 280 4.24 4.33 -0.46
CA TRP A 280 5.21 4.30 0.62
C TRP A 280 4.57 4.74 1.94
N MET A 281 3.62 3.93 2.42
CA MET A 281 2.83 4.27 3.62
C MET A 281 3.48 3.72 4.88
N PHE A 282 3.44 4.49 5.96
CA PHE A 282 3.94 4.09 7.28
C PHE A 282 3.06 4.68 8.39
N GLU A 283 3.21 4.17 9.60
CA GLU A 283 2.52 4.72 10.77
C GLU A 283 3.07 6.10 11.13
N SER A 284 2.18 7.06 11.35
CA SER A 284 2.52 8.41 11.81
C SER A 284 1.61 8.79 12.99
N PRO A 285 1.82 8.15 14.17
CA PRO A 285 0.89 8.14 15.28
C PRO A 285 0.86 9.43 16.10
N SER A 286 1.81 10.34 15.90
CA SER A 286 1.87 11.61 16.64
C SER A 286 2.61 12.70 15.89
N ALA A 287 2.46 13.93 16.37
CA ALA A 287 3.21 15.10 15.97
C ALA A 287 3.56 15.93 17.22
N THR A 288 4.52 16.85 17.13
CA THR A 288 4.72 17.86 18.16
C THR A 288 4.76 19.27 17.56
N VAL A 289 4.19 20.22 18.28
CA VAL A 289 4.26 21.65 17.98
C VAL A 289 4.84 22.35 19.22
N ASN A 290 6.02 22.94 19.10
CA ASN A 290 6.78 23.52 20.22
C ASN A 290 6.93 22.55 21.41
N GLY A 291 7.15 21.27 21.11
CA GLY A 291 7.30 20.20 22.12
C GLY A 291 5.99 19.70 22.73
N LYS A 292 4.83 20.31 22.40
CA LYS A 292 3.52 19.80 22.81
C LYS A 292 3.05 18.71 21.83
N THR A 293 2.75 17.53 22.34
CA THR A 293 2.27 16.40 21.54
C THR A 293 0.85 16.61 21.05
N VAL A 294 0.62 16.28 19.77
CA VAL A 294 -0.68 16.09 19.13
C VAL A 294 -0.79 14.61 18.79
N GLU A 295 -1.71 13.92 19.46
CA GLU A 295 -1.95 12.49 19.26
C GLU A 295 -2.70 12.25 17.95
N LYS A 296 -2.23 11.29 17.15
CA LYS A 296 -2.82 10.91 15.85
C LYS A 296 -3.06 9.40 15.84
N ARG A 297 -3.83 8.90 16.80
CA ARG A 297 -4.02 7.45 17.01
C ARG A 297 -4.54 6.77 15.75
N GLY A 298 -3.84 5.72 15.31
CA GLY A 298 -4.18 4.95 14.11
C GLY A 298 -3.91 5.68 12.80
N ASN A 299 -3.22 6.83 12.83
CA ASN A 299 -2.92 7.59 11.63
C ASN A 299 -1.73 7.01 10.87
N THR A 300 -1.84 6.96 9.55
CA THR A 300 -0.76 6.65 8.63
C THR A 300 -0.41 7.86 7.75
N ALA A 301 0.75 7.80 7.12
CA ALA A 301 1.25 8.82 6.21
C ALA A 301 1.96 8.17 5.03
N ILE A 302 1.94 8.82 3.86
CA ILE A 302 2.77 8.44 2.70
C ILE A 302 3.91 9.43 2.51
N ALA A 303 5.07 8.95 2.05
CA ALA A 303 6.14 9.79 1.52
C ALA A 303 5.94 9.99 0.01
N ASP A 304 5.63 11.21 -0.43
CA ASP A 304 5.30 11.52 -1.83
C ASP A 304 6.15 12.66 -2.41
N THR A 305 7.24 12.32 -3.10
CA THR A 305 8.10 13.30 -3.82
C THR A 305 7.42 13.97 -5.00
N GLY A 306 6.28 13.45 -5.45
CA GLY A 306 5.44 14.09 -6.47
C GLY A 306 4.38 15.03 -5.90
N THR A 307 4.43 15.34 -4.60
CA THR A 307 3.53 16.29 -3.93
C THR A 307 4.35 17.38 -3.25
N THR A 308 3.99 18.64 -3.50
CA THR A 308 4.72 19.79 -2.99
C THR A 308 4.44 20.11 -1.50
N LEU A 309 3.16 20.10 -1.11
CA LEU A 309 2.73 20.46 0.25
C LEU A 309 2.77 19.25 1.19
N ALA A 310 2.81 19.47 2.50
CA ALA A 310 2.45 18.43 3.45
C ALA A 310 0.95 18.53 3.75
N LEU A 311 0.19 17.45 3.54
CA LEU A 311 -1.23 17.39 3.87
C LEU A 311 -1.43 16.58 5.15
N VAL A 312 -1.97 17.22 6.18
CA VAL A 312 -2.20 16.63 7.50
C VAL A 312 -3.63 16.86 8.00
N SER A 313 -3.99 16.27 9.13
CA SER A 313 -5.32 16.47 9.73
C SER A 313 -5.60 17.95 10.07
N ASP A 314 -6.88 18.34 10.02
CA ASP A 314 -7.31 19.69 10.40
C ASP A 314 -6.87 20.09 11.80
N GLU A 315 -6.89 19.12 12.74
CA GLU A 315 -6.46 19.32 14.12
C GLU A 315 -4.97 19.69 14.20
N LEU A 316 -4.12 19.00 13.44
CA LEU A 316 -2.70 19.30 13.42
C LEU A 316 -2.42 20.63 12.71
N CYS A 317 -3.11 20.93 11.60
CA CYS A 317 -3.01 22.25 10.98
C CYS A 317 -3.34 23.36 11.98
N ARG A 318 -4.47 23.27 12.69
CA ARG A 318 -4.85 24.26 13.72
C ARG A 318 -3.77 24.39 14.78
N ALA A 319 -3.29 23.27 15.34
CA ALA A 319 -2.24 23.30 16.37
C ALA A 319 -0.96 24.01 15.89
N ILE A 320 -0.55 23.82 14.63
CA ILE A 320 0.62 24.45 14.03
C ILE A 320 0.38 25.95 13.85
N TYR A 321 -0.72 26.33 13.19
CA TYR A 321 -0.97 27.72 12.83
C TYR A 321 -1.35 28.57 14.05
N ASP A 322 -2.06 28.03 15.03
CA ASP A 322 -2.34 28.72 16.31
C ASP A 322 -1.04 29.10 17.06
N ALA A 323 0.07 28.41 16.81
CA ALA A 323 1.37 28.73 17.36
C ALA A 323 2.13 29.84 16.60
N ILE A 324 1.61 30.31 15.47
CA ILE A 324 2.18 31.38 14.66
C ILE A 324 1.36 32.68 14.85
N PRO A 325 1.93 33.74 15.44
CA PRO A 325 1.21 35.00 15.64
C PRO A 325 0.63 35.57 14.33
N GLY A 326 -0.66 35.91 14.34
CA GLY A 326 -1.34 36.52 13.20
C GLY A 326 -1.65 35.56 12.04
N SER A 327 -1.38 34.26 12.20
CA SER A 327 -1.84 33.26 11.25
C SER A 327 -3.37 33.19 11.23
N LYS A 328 -3.91 32.68 10.13
CA LYS A 328 -5.35 32.42 9.97
C LYS A 328 -5.58 31.43 8.86
N TYR A 329 -6.76 30.82 8.87
CA TYR A 329 -7.30 30.19 7.69
C TYR A 329 -7.91 31.26 6.77
N ASP A 330 -7.53 31.25 5.50
CA ASP A 330 -8.04 32.18 4.48
C ASP A 330 -8.95 31.43 3.50
N TYR A 331 -10.24 31.75 3.57
CA TYR A 331 -11.28 31.16 2.72
C TYR A 331 -10.97 31.30 1.23
N LEU A 332 -10.50 32.46 0.76
CA LEU A 332 -10.29 32.71 -0.68
C LEU A 332 -9.11 31.91 -1.22
N ASN A 333 -8.10 31.71 -0.38
CA ASN A 333 -6.93 30.88 -0.70
C ASN A 333 -7.16 29.39 -0.37
N GLN A 334 -8.27 29.06 0.30
CA GLN A 334 -8.62 27.74 0.81
C GLN A 334 -7.50 27.06 1.60
N GLY A 335 -6.80 27.83 2.43
CA GLY A 335 -5.65 27.32 3.16
C GLY A 335 -5.22 28.22 4.32
N TYR A 336 -4.35 27.67 5.16
CA TYR A 336 -3.71 28.43 6.23
C TYR A 336 -2.62 29.34 5.68
N VAL A 337 -2.62 30.57 6.18
CA VAL A 337 -1.68 31.63 5.83
C VAL A 337 -1.15 32.29 7.11
N TYR A 338 0.04 32.87 7.05
CA TYR A 338 0.62 33.63 8.17
C TYR A 338 1.35 34.91 7.70
N PRO A 339 1.57 35.91 8.56
CA PRO A 339 2.15 37.18 8.16
C PRO A 339 3.55 37.03 7.55
N ALA A 340 3.82 37.71 6.44
CA ALA A 340 5.09 37.60 5.72
C ALA A 340 6.30 38.17 6.49
N ASP A 341 6.06 38.99 7.51
CA ASP A 341 7.07 39.53 8.43
C ASP A 341 7.35 38.61 9.64
N THR A 342 6.74 37.42 9.70
CA THR A 342 7.01 36.41 10.73
C THR A 342 8.46 35.94 10.64
N THR A 343 9.24 36.18 11.69
CA THR A 343 10.64 35.76 11.79
C THR A 343 10.75 34.26 12.12
N GLU A 344 11.90 33.64 11.80
CA GLU A 344 12.17 32.23 12.13
C GLU A 344 11.96 31.89 13.63
N LYS A 345 12.24 32.84 14.53
CA LYS A 345 12.02 32.68 15.97
C LYS A 345 10.55 32.60 16.36
N GLN A 346 9.66 33.19 15.58
CA GLN A 346 8.22 33.16 15.79
C GLN A 346 7.56 31.92 15.16
N LEU A 347 8.27 31.24 14.25
CA LEU A 347 7.80 29.98 13.68
C LEU A 347 7.98 28.83 14.69
N PRO A 348 6.97 27.97 14.85
CA PRO A 348 7.04 26.84 15.77
C PRO A 348 8.03 25.79 15.27
N THR A 349 8.55 25.00 16.21
CA THR A 349 9.17 23.71 15.85
C THR A 349 8.06 22.70 15.64
N VAL A 350 7.94 22.17 14.42
CA VAL A 350 6.95 21.15 14.06
C VAL A 350 7.68 19.84 13.79
N THR A 351 7.25 18.76 14.44
CA THR A 351 7.75 17.42 14.16
C THR A 351 6.62 16.45 13.85
N LEU A 352 6.86 15.51 12.94
CA LEU A 352 5.92 14.44 12.58
C LEU A 352 6.56 13.08 12.88
N ALA A 353 5.78 12.15 13.39
CA ALA A 353 6.23 10.78 13.59
C ALA A 353 6.40 10.06 12.24
N VAL A 354 7.54 9.40 12.07
CA VAL A 354 7.76 8.36 11.07
C VAL A 354 7.96 7.08 11.86
N GLY A 355 6.99 6.17 11.82
CA GLY A 355 6.88 5.09 12.80
C GLY A 355 6.79 5.64 14.22
N GLY A 356 7.82 5.40 15.03
CA GLY A 356 7.91 5.89 16.41
C GLY A 356 8.84 7.08 16.62
N LYS A 357 9.59 7.54 15.61
CA LYS A 357 10.59 8.61 15.74
C LYS A 357 10.06 9.92 15.19
N GLN A 358 10.29 11.02 15.92
CA GLN A 358 9.91 12.37 15.50
C GLN A 358 10.94 12.96 14.54
N PHE A 359 10.46 13.55 13.46
CA PHE A 359 11.25 14.21 12.43
C PHE A 359 10.80 15.66 12.29
N ALA A 360 11.73 16.60 12.38
CA ALA A 360 11.44 18.02 12.30
C ALA A 360 11.28 18.48 10.84
N ILE A 361 10.31 19.35 10.61
CA ILE A 361 10.18 20.12 9.37
C ILE A 361 11.08 21.36 9.49
N GLN A 362 11.81 21.70 8.44
CA GLN A 362 12.58 22.93 8.39
C GLN A 362 11.64 24.14 8.53
N LYS A 363 12.00 25.11 9.36
CA LYS A 363 11.12 26.25 9.64
C LYS A 363 10.83 27.05 8.37
N GLU A 364 11.80 27.11 7.49
CA GLU A 364 11.75 27.80 6.21
C GLU A 364 10.73 27.16 5.26
N ASP A 365 10.50 25.85 5.36
CA ASP A 365 9.51 25.11 4.58
C ASP A 365 8.08 25.22 5.15
N LEU A 366 7.90 25.77 6.36
CA LEU A 366 6.55 26.12 6.84
C LEU A 366 5.88 27.19 5.96
N GLY A 367 6.69 27.98 5.22
CA GLY A 367 6.24 28.99 4.27
C GLY A 367 6.46 28.58 2.81
N PHE A 368 5.37 28.41 2.07
CA PHE A 368 5.42 27.95 0.69
C PHE A 368 5.44 29.08 -0.34
N ALA A 369 4.40 29.93 -0.37
CA ALA A 369 4.22 30.93 -1.42
C ALA A 369 3.65 32.24 -0.88
N GLY A 370 4.09 33.38 -1.39
CA GLY A 370 3.46 34.67 -1.11
C GLY A 370 2.05 34.74 -1.69
N THR A 371 1.09 35.27 -0.93
CA THR A 371 -0.31 35.41 -1.39
C THR A 371 -0.61 36.79 -2.00
N GLY A 372 0.37 37.71 -2.00
CA GLY A 372 0.24 39.06 -2.57
C GLY A 372 -0.44 40.09 -1.66
N ASN A 373 -0.92 39.70 -0.47
CA ASN A 373 -1.60 40.59 0.49
C ASN A 373 -0.85 40.75 1.82
N GLY A 374 0.47 40.54 1.82
CA GLY A 374 1.29 40.56 3.04
C GLY A 374 1.28 39.26 3.85
N MET A 375 0.62 38.20 3.35
CA MET A 375 0.63 36.87 3.96
C MET A 375 1.42 35.86 3.12
N VAL A 376 1.93 34.83 3.78
CA VAL A 376 2.56 33.64 3.21
C VAL A 376 1.62 32.46 3.37
N TYR A 377 1.39 31.74 2.28
CA TYR A 377 0.68 30.48 2.26
C TYR A 377 1.54 29.39 2.90
N GLY A 378 0.94 28.66 3.84
CA GLY A 378 1.63 27.61 4.58
C GLY A 378 1.99 26.39 3.73
N GLY A 379 3.15 25.79 3.99
CA GLY A 379 3.56 24.52 3.37
C GLY A 379 2.79 23.31 3.89
N ILE A 380 2.15 23.43 5.05
CA ILE A 380 1.35 22.37 5.69
C ILE A 380 -0.13 22.74 5.55
N GLN A 381 -0.94 21.90 4.91
CA GLN A 381 -2.36 22.17 4.66
C GLN A 381 -3.25 20.98 5.03
N SER A 382 -4.55 21.22 5.06
CA SER A 382 -5.54 20.19 5.40
C SER A 382 -5.59 19.09 4.35
N ARG A 383 -5.55 17.83 4.79
CA ARG A 383 -5.80 16.64 3.96
C ARG A 383 -7.28 16.39 3.66
N GLY A 384 -8.18 17.24 4.17
CA GLY A 384 -9.62 17.05 4.05
C GLY A 384 -10.08 15.67 4.54
N THR A 385 -10.88 14.99 3.73
CA THR A 385 -11.42 13.66 4.05
C THR A 385 -10.43 12.51 3.84
N MET A 386 -9.17 12.77 3.49
CA MET A 386 -8.21 11.68 3.32
C MET A 386 -7.99 10.91 4.63
N PRO A 387 -7.90 9.56 4.56
CA PRO A 387 -7.70 8.74 5.75
C PRO A 387 -6.25 8.75 6.25
N PHE A 388 -5.30 9.17 5.42
CA PHE A 388 -3.87 9.22 5.71
C PHE A 388 -3.27 10.58 5.33
N ASP A 389 -2.14 10.93 5.94
CA ASP A 389 -1.39 12.16 5.61
C ASP A 389 -0.54 11.97 4.35
N ILE A 390 -0.29 13.06 3.62
CA ILE A 390 0.67 13.08 2.51
C ILE A 390 1.85 13.94 2.92
N LEU A 391 3.01 13.33 3.11
CA LEU A 391 4.24 14.04 3.43
C LEU A 391 5.01 14.28 2.13
N GLY A 392 4.72 15.42 1.53
CA GLY A 392 5.36 15.89 0.31
C GLY A 392 6.69 16.62 0.56
N ASP A 393 7.17 17.35 -0.45
CA ASP A 393 8.44 18.08 -0.45
C ASP A 393 8.62 18.96 0.80
N THR A 394 7.54 19.59 1.29
CA THR A 394 7.55 20.39 2.53
C THR A 394 8.11 19.62 3.74
N PHE A 395 7.85 18.31 3.83
CA PHE A 395 8.42 17.45 4.85
C PHE A 395 9.73 16.78 4.37
N LEU A 396 9.74 16.30 3.12
CA LEU A 396 10.81 15.47 2.58
C LEU A 396 12.13 16.24 2.35
N LYS A 397 12.11 17.56 2.20
CA LYS A 397 13.36 18.35 2.15
C LYS A 397 14.14 18.36 3.46
N GLY A 398 13.44 18.19 4.57
CA GLY A 398 14.09 17.96 5.86
C GLY A 398 14.69 16.56 5.97
N MET A 399 14.31 15.63 5.08
CA MET A 399 14.72 14.24 5.12
C MET A 399 15.93 14.04 4.22
N TYR A 400 17.01 13.60 4.86
CA TYR A 400 18.37 13.60 4.31
C TYR A 400 18.85 15.02 4.00
N ALA A 401 19.36 15.71 5.04
CA ALA A 401 20.23 16.89 4.98
C ALA A 401 21.06 17.05 6.28
N PRO A 402 22.32 17.54 6.20
CA PRO A 402 23.10 18.07 7.33
C PRO A 402 22.86 19.56 7.61
N ARG A 403 23.04 20.04 8.85
CA ARG A 403 22.88 21.46 9.24
C ARG A 403 24.13 22.08 9.89
N LEU A 404 24.39 23.37 9.60
CA LEU A 404 25.42 24.22 10.22
C LEU A 404 24.93 24.94 11.51
N LYS A 405 25.73 24.76 12.57
CA LYS A 405 25.86 25.48 13.87
C LYS A 405 24.93 26.68 14.17
N THR A 406 23.65 26.47 14.51
CA THR A 406 22.93 27.30 15.52
C THR A 406 21.54 26.78 15.94
N SER A 407 21.04 25.65 15.42
CA SER A 407 19.78 25.06 15.91
C SER A 407 19.92 23.56 16.19
N THR A 408 19.28 23.08 17.25
CA THR A 408 19.53 21.80 17.93
C THR A 408 18.66 20.63 17.45
N TYR A 409 18.24 20.57 16.18
CA TYR A 409 17.42 19.43 15.69
C TYR A 409 17.83 19.02 14.26
N THR A 410 18.27 17.77 14.10
CA THR A 410 18.70 17.11 12.85
C THR A 410 17.94 15.81 12.66
N ALA A 411 17.71 15.38 11.40
CA ALA A 411 16.96 14.16 11.12
C ALA A 411 17.39 13.48 9.81
N THR A 412 17.65 12.17 9.84
CA THR A 412 17.87 11.30 8.66
C THR A 412 16.88 10.13 8.65
N SER A 413 16.17 9.99 7.54
CA SER A 413 15.39 8.78 7.23
C SER A 413 15.73 8.32 5.82
N ALA A 414 16.22 7.10 5.67
CA ALA A 414 16.20 6.38 4.39
C ALA A 414 15.06 5.36 4.44
N VAL A 415 14.48 5.01 3.28
CA VAL A 415 13.43 3.99 3.17
C VAL A 415 14.04 2.68 2.64
N LYS A 416 13.98 1.59 3.43
CA LYS A 416 14.56 0.29 3.04
C LYS A 416 13.47 -0.45 2.30
N MET A 417 13.76 -0.80 1.06
CA MET A 417 13.08 -1.89 0.39
C MET A 417 13.58 -3.19 1.00
N THR A 418 12.78 -3.78 1.87
CA THR A 418 12.74 -5.23 2.02
C THR A 418 11.40 -5.67 1.43
N PRO A 419 11.36 -6.50 0.38
CA PRO A 419 10.11 -7.09 -0.03
C PRO A 419 9.66 -8.04 1.10
N PRO A 420 8.53 -7.82 1.78
CA PRO A 420 7.86 -8.95 2.39
C PRO A 420 7.44 -9.88 1.24
N PRO A 421 7.48 -11.22 1.43
CA PRO A 421 6.84 -12.12 0.48
C PRO A 421 5.42 -11.61 0.24
N ALA A 422 5.00 -11.54 -1.03
CA ALA A 422 3.66 -11.07 -1.37
C ALA A 422 2.65 -11.75 -0.43
N PRO A 423 1.75 -11.01 0.24
CA PRO A 423 0.71 -11.66 1.01
C PRO A 423 -0.17 -12.37 -0.02
N HIS A 424 0.10 -13.65 -0.19
CA HIS A 424 -0.82 -14.59 -0.77
C HIS A 424 -2.16 -14.36 -0.04
N PRO A 425 -3.34 -14.34 -0.67
CA PRO A 425 -4.59 -14.04 0.04
C PRO A 425 -4.82 -14.95 1.28
N THR A 426 -4.16 -16.12 1.32
CA THR A 426 -4.07 -17.01 2.49
C THR A 426 -3.20 -16.49 3.65
N ALA A 427 -2.36 -15.48 3.46
CA ALA A 427 -1.55 -14.82 4.49
C ALA A 427 -2.40 -14.01 5.48
N SER A 428 -3.67 -13.74 5.15
CA SER A 428 -4.68 -13.20 6.07
C SER A 428 -5.61 -14.27 6.66
N ALA A 429 -5.44 -15.54 6.26
CA ALA A 429 -6.24 -16.63 6.81
C ALA A 429 -5.79 -16.93 8.24
N TRP A 430 -6.66 -16.61 9.19
CA TRP A 430 -6.41 -16.79 10.62
C TRP A 430 -6.67 -18.23 11.10
N LYS A 431 -7.35 -19.05 10.28
CA LYS A 431 -7.63 -20.46 10.57
C LYS A 431 -8.07 -21.26 9.34
N ILE A 432 -7.72 -22.55 9.29
CA ILE A 432 -8.34 -23.54 8.40
C ILE A 432 -9.21 -24.44 9.28
N ILE A 433 -10.50 -24.53 8.97
CA ILE A 433 -11.48 -25.29 9.77
C ILE A 433 -12.08 -26.37 8.86
N PRO A 434 -11.65 -27.64 8.98
CA PRO A 434 -12.31 -28.74 8.28
C PRO A 434 -13.73 -28.94 8.81
N HIS A 435 -14.60 -29.40 7.92
CA HIS A 435 -15.97 -29.77 8.25
C HIS A 435 -16.22 -31.25 7.96
N PHE A 436 -16.69 -31.99 8.95
CA PHE A 436 -16.98 -33.41 8.84
C PHE A 436 -18.50 -33.67 8.91
N PRO A 437 -19.02 -34.57 8.07
CA PRO A 437 -20.37 -35.08 8.24
C PRO A 437 -20.43 -35.98 9.49
N SER A 438 -21.52 -35.88 10.23
CA SER A 438 -21.82 -36.73 11.38
C SER A 438 -23.24 -37.26 11.28
N ARG A 439 -23.47 -38.52 11.62
CA ARG A 439 -24.85 -39.06 11.75
C ARG A 439 -25.44 -38.84 13.14
N SER A 440 -24.64 -38.45 14.13
CA SER A 440 -25.09 -38.08 15.48
C SER A 440 -24.08 -37.15 16.14
N ILE A 441 -24.47 -35.88 16.31
CA ILE A 441 -23.63 -34.89 16.96
C ILE A 441 -23.34 -35.24 18.43
N PRO A 442 -24.28 -35.74 19.24
CA PRO A 442 -23.97 -36.22 20.59
C PRO A 442 -22.88 -37.29 20.64
N ALA A 443 -22.95 -38.30 19.77
CA ALA A 443 -21.94 -39.36 19.70
C ALA A 443 -20.58 -38.82 19.23
N THR A 444 -20.58 -37.89 18.28
CA THR A 444 -19.37 -37.17 17.86
C THR A 444 -18.76 -36.40 19.03
N ILE A 445 -19.53 -35.60 19.77
CA ILE A 445 -19.01 -34.87 20.93
C ILE A 445 -18.36 -35.85 21.91
N ALA A 446 -19.06 -36.93 22.27
CA ALA A 446 -18.55 -37.92 23.21
C ALA A 446 -17.23 -38.56 22.75
N PHE A 447 -17.11 -38.95 21.49
CA PHE A 447 -15.87 -39.52 20.96
C PHE A 447 -14.71 -38.50 21.04
N TYR A 448 -14.91 -37.31 20.49
CA TYR A 448 -13.82 -36.32 20.39
C TYR A 448 -13.43 -35.74 21.75
N THR A 449 -14.35 -35.54 22.69
CA THR A 449 -14.01 -35.02 24.02
C THR A 449 -13.44 -36.10 24.93
N SER A 450 -14.06 -37.28 24.96
CA SER A 450 -13.74 -38.29 25.97
C SER A 450 -12.60 -39.22 25.53
N ILE A 451 -12.48 -39.51 24.23
CA ILE A 451 -11.44 -40.39 23.69
C ILE A 451 -10.23 -39.57 23.25
N LEU A 452 -10.45 -38.55 22.41
CA LEU A 452 -9.37 -37.73 21.86
C LEU A 452 -8.97 -36.53 22.74
N GLY A 453 -9.75 -36.20 23.77
CA GLY A 453 -9.43 -35.11 24.71
C GLY A 453 -9.67 -33.70 24.17
N PHE A 454 -10.53 -33.55 23.15
CA PHE A 454 -10.83 -32.24 22.56
C PHE A 454 -11.77 -31.45 23.49
N THR A 455 -11.72 -30.13 23.37
CA THR A 455 -12.60 -29.20 24.08
C THR A 455 -13.82 -28.89 23.20
N LEU A 456 -15.03 -29.05 23.76
CA LEU A 456 -16.25 -28.60 23.12
C LEU A 456 -16.29 -27.07 23.08
N GLY A 457 -16.23 -26.49 21.87
CA GLY A 457 -16.29 -25.05 21.65
C GLY A 457 -17.72 -24.51 21.61
N GLY A 458 -18.69 -25.34 21.22
CA GLY A 458 -20.10 -24.97 21.22
C GLY A 458 -20.96 -25.94 20.40
N THR A 459 -22.26 -25.92 20.65
CA THR A 459 -23.27 -26.67 19.90
C THR A 459 -24.33 -25.72 19.36
N TYR A 460 -24.99 -26.13 18.28
CA TYR A 460 -26.11 -25.37 17.73
C TYR A 460 -27.18 -26.33 17.19
N VAL A 461 -28.45 -25.93 17.34
CA VAL A 461 -29.62 -26.60 16.77
C VAL A 461 -30.13 -25.69 15.66
N HIS A 462 -30.04 -26.14 14.41
CA HIS A 462 -30.65 -25.46 13.28
C HIS A 462 -32.14 -25.83 13.22
N ASP A 463 -33.01 -24.89 13.59
CA ASP A 463 -34.47 -25.08 13.63
C ASP A 463 -35.05 -25.52 12.28
N ASP A 464 -34.42 -25.12 11.17
CA ASP A 464 -34.83 -25.44 9.80
C ASP A 464 -34.29 -26.80 9.29
N HIS A 465 -33.50 -27.52 10.09
CA HIS A 465 -32.96 -28.82 9.68
C HIS A 465 -34.08 -29.88 9.71
N PRO A 466 -34.24 -30.71 8.65
CA PRO A 466 -35.34 -31.68 8.54
C PRO A 466 -35.42 -32.73 9.67
N LEU A 467 -34.42 -32.77 10.55
CA LEU A 467 -34.24 -33.74 11.62
C LEU A 467 -33.97 -33.09 13.00
N ALA A 468 -34.11 -31.76 13.14
CA ALA A 468 -33.97 -31.06 14.43
C ALA A 468 -35.11 -31.35 15.44
N ALA A 469 -36.12 -32.13 15.04
CA ALA A 469 -37.35 -32.37 15.79
C ALA A 469 -37.17 -33.07 17.16
N ALA A 470 -35.97 -33.60 17.46
CA ALA A 470 -35.66 -34.26 18.73
C ALA A 470 -35.01 -33.33 19.77
N GLY A 471 -34.64 -32.09 19.41
CA GLY A 471 -33.94 -31.16 20.31
C GLY A 471 -32.43 -31.41 20.43
N ASP A 472 -31.91 -32.43 19.74
CA ASP A 472 -30.47 -32.71 19.69
C ASP A 472 -29.72 -31.69 18.82
N PRO A 473 -28.46 -31.37 19.15
CA PRO A 473 -27.62 -30.52 18.33
C PRO A 473 -27.49 -31.03 16.88
N THR A 474 -27.61 -30.11 15.92
CA THR A 474 -27.35 -30.40 14.50
C THR A 474 -25.94 -29.99 14.08
N PHE A 475 -25.22 -29.29 14.97
CA PHE A 475 -23.86 -28.81 14.78
C PHE A 475 -23.07 -28.87 16.09
N ALA A 476 -21.77 -29.19 15.98
CA ALA A 476 -20.81 -29.01 17.06
C ALA A 476 -19.46 -28.49 16.53
N SER A 477 -18.81 -27.65 17.34
CA SER A 477 -17.41 -27.23 17.16
C SER A 477 -16.55 -27.88 18.23
N LEU A 478 -15.50 -28.58 17.82
CA LEU A 478 -14.56 -29.27 18.71
C LEU A 478 -13.14 -28.78 18.44
N ALA A 479 -12.43 -28.37 19.49
CA ALA A 479 -11.14 -27.73 19.39
C ALA A 479 -10.05 -28.46 20.20
N VAL A 480 -8.80 -28.38 19.76
CA VAL A 480 -7.64 -28.92 20.47
C VAL A 480 -6.49 -27.90 20.48
N GLY A 481 -5.72 -27.88 21.58
CA GLY A 481 -4.59 -26.98 21.79
C GLY A 481 -4.95 -25.56 22.25
N ASP A 482 -3.93 -24.80 22.64
CA ASP A 482 -4.07 -23.45 23.16
C ASP A 482 -4.79 -22.53 22.15
N LYS A 483 -5.74 -21.73 22.65
CA LYS A 483 -6.57 -20.83 21.82
C LYS A 483 -7.26 -21.54 20.64
N ALA A 484 -7.58 -22.83 20.79
CA ALA A 484 -8.14 -23.68 19.74
C ALA A 484 -7.23 -23.78 18.51
N ALA A 485 -5.94 -24.07 18.70
CA ALA A 485 -4.96 -24.20 17.62
C ALA A 485 -5.45 -25.05 16.42
N ALA A 486 -6.21 -26.13 16.68
CA ALA A 486 -7.06 -26.77 15.68
C ALA A 486 -8.54 -26.74 16.09
N ASN A 487 -9.45 -26.60 15.12
CA ASN A 487 -10.90 -26.67 15.34
C ASN A 487 -11.55 -27.41 14.18
N ILE A 488 -12.48 -28.31 14.48
CA ILE A 488 -13.21 -29.12 13.50
C ILE A 488 -14.71 -28.88 13.71
N TYR A 489 -15.42 -28.65 12.61
CA TYR A 489 -16.87 -28.46 12.60
C TYR A 489 -17.57 -29.73 12.17
N PHE A 490 -18.57 -30.14 12.94
CA PHE A 490 -19.36 -31.33 12.65
C PHE A 490 -20.79 -30.92 12.35
N PHE A 491 -21.33 -31.47 11.27
CA PHE A 491 -22.69 -31.20 10.85
C PHE A 491 -23.48 -32.49 10.75
N LEU A 492 -24.67 -32.50 11.38
CA LEU A 492 -25.61 -33.60 11.21
C LEU A 492 -25.92 -33.75 9.72
N THR A 493 -25.74 -34.96 9.21
CA THR A 493 -25.91 -35.27 7.78
C THR A 493 -26.69 -36.58 7.65
N VAL A 494 -27.78 -36.55 6.88
CA VAL A 494 -28.54 -37.76 6.55
C VAL A 494 -28.61 -37.96 5.04
N GLU A 495 -28.09 -39.12 4.64
CA GLU A 495 -27.98 -39.52 3.25
C GLU A 495 -29.35 -39.45 2.54
N GLY A 496 -29.39 -38.74 1.41
CA GLY A 496 -30.60 -38.55 0.60
C GLY A 496 -31.58 -37.48 1.10
N LYS A 497 -31.36 -36.84 2.26
CA LYS A 497 -32.18 -35.73 2.76
C LYS A 497 -31.50 -34.36 2.65
N ASP A 498 -30.18 -34.31 2.78
CA ASP A 498 -29.43 -33.06 2.60
C ASP A 498 -29.04 -32.85 1.14
N ARG A 499 -29.39 -31.68 0.58
CA ARG A 499 -29.16 -31.35 -0.84
C ARG A 499 -27.68 -31.08 -1.16
N ASP A 500 -26.93 -30.61 -0.16
CA ASP A 500 -25.55 -30.11 -0.34
C ASP A 500 -24.52 -30.90 0.49
N ARG A 501 -24.93 -31.98 1.17
CA ARG A 501 -24.06 -32.79 2.04
C ARG A 501 -24.33 -34.28 1.83
N THR A 502 -23.27 -35.01 1.52
CA THR A 502 -23.29 -36.47 1.42
C THR A 502 -22.46 -37.07 2.56
N MET A 503 -22.83 -38.25 3.04
CA MET A 503 -21.91 -39.02 3.88
C MET A 503 -20.66 -39.34 3.06
N GLY A 504 -19.52 -38.81 3.47
CA GLY A 504 -18.22 -39.00 2.82
C GLY A 504 -17.12 -38.97 3.86
N GLU A 505 -15.97 -39.60 3.54
CA GLU A 505 -14.84 -39.68 4.45
C GLU A 505 -14.12 -38.33 4.53
N GLY A 506 -14.25 -37.62 5.66
CA GLY A 506 -13.41 -36.46 5.97
C GLY A 506 -11.99 -36.89 6.37
N ARG A 507 -10.99 -36.06 6.08
CA ARG A 507 -9.60 -36.29 6.52
C ARG A 507 -8.99 -35.01 7.07
N VAL A 508 -8.26 -35.10 8.18
CA VAL A 508 -7.50 -33.99 8.77
C VAL A 508 -6.18 -34.50 9.33
N MET A 509 -5.13 -33.68 9.24
CA MET A 509 -3.87 -33.91 9.94
C MET A 509 -3.73 -32.89 11.08
N ILE A 510 -3.30 -33.34 12.26
CA ILE A 510 -3.12 -32.52 13.45
C ILE A 510 -1.69 -32.67 13.94
N ALA A 511 -0.96 -31.56 13.95
CA ALA A 511 0.40 -31.52 14.48
C ALA A 511 0.37 -31.48 16.01
N LEU A 512 1.17 -32.32 16.66
CA LEU A 512 1.40 -32.32 18.10
C LEU A 512 2.85 -31.92 18.41
N LYS A 513 3.16 -31.60 19.67
CA LYS A 513 4.55 -31.37 20.06
C LYS A 513 5.35 -32.67 19.96
N GLU A 514 6.66 -32.52 19.90
CA GLU A 514 7.57 -33.66 19.91
C GLU A 514 7.31 -34.59 21.11
N GLY A 515 7.29 -35.89 20.85
CA GLY A 515 6.99 -36.93 21.84
C GLY A 515 5.51 -37.09 22.21
N GLU A 516 4.62 -36.13 21.90
CA GLU A 516 3.20 -36.23 22.22
C GLU A 516 2.44 -37.19 21.27
N VAL A 517 2.96 -37.43 20.06
CA VAL A 517 2.36 -38.36 19.09
C VAL A 517 2.44 -39.80 19.58
N ASP A 518 3.61 -40.23 20.05
CA ASP A 518 3.79 -41.56 20.65
C ASP A 518 2.95 -41.74 21.91
N VAL A 519 2.89 -40.72 22.77
CA VAL A 519 2.07 -40.74 23.99
C VAL A 519 0.58 -40.89 23.66
N LEU A 520 0.08 -40.13 22.67
CA LEU A 520 -1.31 -40.23 22.25
C LEU A 520 -1.59 -41.58 21.59
N TYR A 521 -0.70 -42.07 20.73
CA TYR A 521 -0.83 -43.38 20.08
C TYR A 521 -0.94 -44.51 21.11
N GLU A 522 -0.02 -44.60 22.07
CA GLU A 522 -0.03 -45.64 23.10
C GLU A 522 -1.30 -45.59 23.96
N LYS A 523 -1.77 -44.38 24.28
CA LYS A 523 -3.05 -44.19 24.99
C LYS A 523 -4.22 -44.74 24.18
N LEU A 524 -4.32 -44.40 22.89
CA LEU A 524 -5.43 -44.82 22.04
C LEU A 524 -5.39 -46.32 21.73
N LYS A 525 -4.19 -46.89 21.56
CA LYS A 525 -3.98 -48.33 21.40
C LYS A 525 -4.41 -49.10 22.64
N GLY A 526 -4.08 -48.61 23.83
CA GLY A 526 -4.56 -49.18 25.09
C GLY A 526 -6.09 -49.18 25.17
N LEU A 527 -6.74 -48.07 24.83
CA LEU A 527 -8.22 -47.97 24.81
C LEU A 527 -8.85 -48.90 23.77
N GLU A 528 -8.24 -49.06 22.60
CA GLU A 528 -8.71 -49.98 21.56
C GLU A 528 -8.55 -51.46 21.98
N GLU A 529 -7.45 -51.81 22.62
CA GLU A 529 -7.23 -53.14 23.20
C GLU A 529 -8.21 -53.47 24.33
N GLU A 530 -8.50 -52.51 25.22
CA GLU A 530 -9.50 -52.66 26.27
C GLU A 530 -10.91 -52.86 25.68
N ARG A 531 -11.26 -52.08 24.65
CA ARG A 531 -12.52 -52.20 23.91
C ARG A 531 -12.66 -53.57 23.23
N THR A 532 -11.59 -54.11 22.64
CA THR A 532 -11.61 -55.40 21.93
C THR A 532 -11.57 -56.61 22.87
N LYS A 533 -10.96 -56.48 24.06
CA LYS A 533 -10.96 -57.52 25.11
C LYS A 533 -12.27 -57.56 25.90
N GLY A 534 -12.97 -56.44 26.02
CA GLY A 534 -14.26 -56.32 26.71
C GLY A 534 -15.46 -56.57 25.78
N SER A 535 -15.97 -57.80 25.73
CA SER A 535 -17.25 -58.14 25.09
C SER A 535 -18.49 -57.60 25.84
N GLY A 536 -18.41 -56.42 26.48
CA GLY A 536 -19.41 -55.94 27.45
C GLY A 536 -19.82 -54.48 27.33
N GLU A 537 -18.92 -53.52 27.54
CA GLU A 537 -19.33 -52.13 27.78
C GLU A 537 -18.26 -51.15 27.27
N MET A 538 -18.37 -50.75 26.00
CA MET A 538 -18.00 -49.43 25.41
C MET A 538 -18.19 -49.52 23.88
N LYS A 539 -19.36 -50.00 23.43
CA LYS A 539 -19.86 -49.58 22.12
C LYS A 539 -20.24 -48.11 22.29
N GLY A 540 -19.86 -47.23 21.36
CA GLY A 540 -20.54 -45.92 21.29
C GLY A 540 -22.05 -46.14 21.32
N GLU A 541 -22.83 -45.23 21.90
CA GLU A 541 -24.29 -45.40 22.08
C GLU A 541 -25.07 -45.77 20.80
N ASP A 542 -24.41 -45.67 19.63
CA ASP A 542 -24.90 -45.92 18.29
C ASP A 542 -24.38 -47.22 17.62
N GLY A 543 -23.50 -47.99 18.28
CA GLY A 543 -22.88 -49.21 17.72
C GLY A 543 -21.85 -48.98 16.60
N ARG A 544 -21.37 -47.75 16.39
CA ARG A 544 -20.35 -47.41 15.38
C ARG A 544 -18.94 -47.53 15.97
N GLU A 545 -18.01 -48.07 15.18
CA GLU A 545 -16.66 -48.37 15.65
C GLU A 545 -15.64 -47.35 15.17
N TRP A 546 -14.86 -46.80 16.10
CA TRP A 546 -13.63 -46.08 15.81
C TRP A 546 -12.44 -47.05 15.93
N GLY A 547 -11.30 -46.70 15.35
CA GLY A 547 -10.08 -47.50 15.53
C GLY A 547 -8.84 -46.92 14.87
N ILE A 548 -7.67 -47.45 15.23
CA ILE A 548 -6.40 -47.12 14.56
C ILE A 548 -6.41 -47.82 13.20
N VAL A 549 -6.18 -47.06 12.13
CA VAL A 549 -6.22 -47.56 10.74
C VAL A 549 -4.87 -47.49 10.05
N ASP A 550 -3.99 -46.59 10.49
CA ASP A 550 -2.56 -46.58 10.13
C ASP A 550 -1.74 -46.58 11.41
N GLU A 551 -0.84 -47.55 11.54
CA GLU A 551 0.05 -47.69 12.70
C GLU A 551 1.10 -46.57 12.78
N ILE A 552 1.58 -46.29 13.98
CA ILE A 552 2.61 -45.26 14.19
C ILE A 552 3.91 -45.65 13.48
N GLY A 553 4.46 -44.70 12.73
CA GLY A 553 5.73 -44.90 12.06
C GLY A 553 6.32 -43.62 11.48
N ASP A 554 7.60 -43.71 11.15
CA ASP A 554 8.34 -42.66 10.48
C ASP A 554 8.09 -42.77 8.97
N MET A 555 7.64 -41.67 8.40
CA MET A 555 7.24 -41.60 7.00
C MET A 555 8.39 -41.05 6.16
N PRO A 556 8.53 -41.49 4.89
CA PRO A 556 9.59 -41.02 3.99
C PRO A 556 9.63 -39.50 3.74
N TRP A 557 8.56 -38.78 4.09
CA TRP A 557 8.44 -37.33 3.96
C TRP A 557 8.69 -36.56 5.27
N GLY A 558 9.33 -37.19 6.26
CA GLY A 558 9.89 -36.50 7.43
C GLY A 558 8.95 -36.35 8.63
N TYR A 559 7.87 -37.14 8.70
CA TYR A 559 6.93 -37.12 9.82
C TYR A 559 6.89 -38.46 10.54
N ARG A 560 6.80 -38.41 11.86
CA ARG A 560 6.29 -39.52 12.65
C ARG A 560 4.79 -39.35 12.79
N GLN A 561 4.00 -40.34 12.37
CA GLN A 561 2.54 -40.22 12.35
C GLN A 561 1.79 -41.55 12.56
N PHE A 562 0.53 -41.47 12.97
CA PHE A 562 -0.46 -42.56 12.94
C PHE A 562 -1.86 -42.00 12.59
N THR A 563 -2.80 -42.85 12.19
CA THR A 563 -4.16 -42.43 11.80
C THR A 563 -5.25 -43.17 12.56
N VAL A 564 -6.26 -42.43 13.03
CA VAL A 564 -7.47 -42.96 13.66
C VAL A 564 -8.68 -42.67 12.77
N ARG A 565 -9.58 -43.63 12.65
CA ARG A 565 -10.89 -43.47 12.01
C ARG A 565 -11.98 -43.37 13.06
N ASP A 566 -12.87 -42.39 12.95
CA ASP A 566 -14.06 -42.26 13.81
C ASP A 566 -15.21 -43.17 13.35
N GLY A 567 -16.28 -43.25 14.15
CA GLY A 567 -17.46 -44.07 13.85
C GLY A 567 -18.24 -43.63 12.60
N ASP A 568 -17.99 -42.43 12.06
CA ASP A 568 -18.62 -41.93 10.84
C ASP A 568 -17.78 -42.12 9.57
N GLY A 569 -16.52 -42.54 9.73
CA GLY A 569 -15.57 -42.77 8.64
C GLY A 569 -14.58 -41.63 8.40
N ASN A 570 -14.56 -40.62 9.28
CA ASN A 570 -13.59 -39.53 9.20
C ASN A 570 -12.24 -40.00 9.75
N HIS A 571 -11.15 -39.58 9.09
CA HIS A 571 -9.79 -39.95 9.45
C HIS A 571 -9.05 -38.76 10.07
N LEU A 572 -8.37 -39.02 11.18
CA LEU A 572 -7.49 -38.06 11.86
C LEU A 572 -6.09 -38.64 11.92
N SER A 573 -5.15 -38.00 11.23
CA SER A 573 -3.74 -38.33 11.34
C SER A 573 -3.05 -37.37 12.31
N PHE A 574 -2.41 -37.91 13.34
CA PHE A 574 -1.61 -37.12 14.28
C PHE A 574 -0.14 -37.27 13.93
N PHE A 575 0.59 -36.16 13.93
CA PHE A 575 1.99 -36.18 13.52
C PHE A 575 2.86 -35.15 14.24
N ASN A 576 4.16 -35.40 14.25
CA ASN A 576 5.21 -34.45 14.58
C ASN A 576 6.34 -34.57 13.54
N PHE A 577 7.08 -33.49 13.35
CA PHE A 577 8.25 -33.50 12.48
C PHE A 577 9.35 -34.35 13.11
N LEU A 578 10.04 -35.14 12.29
CA LEU A 578 11.31 -35.76 12.67
C LEU A 578 12.38 -34.66 12.69
N GLU A 579 13.22 -34.62 13.73
CA GLU A 579 14.38 -33.72 13.73
C GLU A 579 15.40 -34.18 12.68
N ASP A 580 15.78 -33.32 11.73
CA ASP A 580 16.95 -33.53 10.86
C ASP A 580 17.73 -32.22 10.67
N GLY A 581 18.95 -32.15 11.23
CA GLY A 581 20.10 -31.41 10.70
C GLY A 581 20.27 -29.93 11.07
N GLU A 582 21.22 -29.63 11.96
CA GLU A 582 21.88 -28.32 12.08
C GLU A 582 22.37 -27.81 10.71
N ASP A 583 22.31 -26.48 10.56
CA ASP A 583 23.06 -25.72 9.56
C ASP A 583 24.56 -26.10 9.61
N GLY A 584 25.09 -26.67 8.53
CA GLY A 584 26.50 -27.05 8.42
C GLY A 584 27.07 -26.73 7.04
N GLU A 585 28.06 -25.86 7.02
CA GLU A 585 28.89 -25.47 5.88
C GLU A 585 29.58 -26.66 5.16
N ASP A 586 29.80 -26.43 3.86
CA ASP A 586 30.94 -26.86 3.04
C ASP A 586 31.05 -28.27 2.40
N GLU A 587 31.41 -28.16 1.11
CA GLU A 587 32.20 -29.07 0.26
C GLU A 587 31.64 -30.47 -0.08
N LYS A 588 31.25 -30.67 -1.35
CA LYS A 588 32.12 -31.36 -2.33
C LYS A 588 31.54 -31.50 -3.74
N GLU A 589 32.40 -31.13 -4.68
CA GLU A 589 32.72 -31.78 -5.96
C GLU A 589 31.59 -32.27 -6.88
N VAL A 590 31.48 -31.51 -7.97
CA VAL A 590 31.14 -31.98 -9.32
C VAL A 590 31.91 -33.26 -9.65
N THR A 591 31.20 -34.35 -9.93
CA THR A 591 31.68 -35.41 -10.85
C THR A 591 30.53 -35.88 -11.75
N ASP A 592 30.81 -35.79 -13.05
CA ASP A 592 30.26 -36.44 -14.24
C ASP A 592 28.92 -37.20 -14.19
N LEU A 593 27.97 -36.75 -15.04
CA LEU A 593 27.47 -37.51 -16.21
C LEU A 593 26.71 -36.60 -17.20
#